data_AF-A0A917YK91-F1
#
_entry.id   AF-A0A917YK91-F1
#
_cell.length_a   1.000
_cell.length_b   1.000
_cell.length_c   1.000
_cell.angle_alpha   90.00
_cell.angle_beta   90.00
_cell.angle_gamma   90.00
#
_symmetry.space_group_name_H-M   'P 1'
#
loop_
_entity.id
_entity.type
_entity.pdbx_description
1 polymer ?
#
loop_
_entity_poly.entity_id
_entity_poly.type
_entity_poly.pdbx_seq_one_letter_code
_entity_poly.pdbx_strand_id
1 'polypeptide(L)'
;MATRLTDSINTSAEIAEAAALPCGGAVHCDPDTPPSAELQPLPPALSRQPVEEKSEAQWAYERLILYIRNFESQLDARHEIAMGFAGGEAGILRIEGLGYFDPDIVTFYGQDEDGQKMQLVQHVTQLNVALRAVPRAQPEEPARRIGFRLAREWDEQEGNIALPDAPAGPAGA
;
A
#
# COMPACT_ATOMS: atom_id res chain seq x y z
N MET A 1 25.93 42.27 20.23
CA MET A 1 25.40 41.23 19.31
C MET A 1 26.06 39.90 19.66
N ALA A 2 25.37 39.01 20.36
CA ALA A 2 25.86 37.67 20.64
C ALA A 2 24.97 36.68 19.88
N THR A 3 25.53 36.07 18.83
CA THR A 3 24.90 34.99 18.07
C THR A 3 24.85 33.75 18.98
N ARG A 4 23.67 33.37 19.46
CA ARG A 4 23.47 32.06 20.09
C ARG A 4 23.50 31.02 18.97
N LEU A 5 24.60 30.28 18.89
CA LEU A 5 24.66 29.00 18.20
C LEU A 5 23.83 28.02 19.05
N THR A 6 22.62 27.69 18.61
CA THR A 6 21.88 26.57 19.18
C THR A 6 22.41 25.30 18.54
N ASP A 7 23.41 24.69 19.17
CA ASP A 7 23.77 23.30 18.89
C ASP A 7 22.59 22.43 19.39
N SER A 8 21.78 21.96 18.45
CA SER A 8 20.76 20.97 18.73
C SER A 8 21.46 19.63 18.98
N ILE A 9 21.66 19.28 20.26
CA ILE A 9 22.17 17.97 20.64
C ILE A 9 21.03 16.97 20.46
N ASN A 10 21.02 16.26 19.32
CA ASN A 10 20.15 15.11 19.14
C ASN A 10 20.67 13.96 20.01
N THR A 11 19.79 13.37 20.80
CA THR A 11 20.04 12.24 21.70
C THR A 11 20.37 10.99 20.87
N SER A 12 21.21 10.09 21.40
CA SER A 12 21.54 8.83 20.72
C SER A 12 20.32 7.97 20.39
N ALA A 13 19.23 8.10 21.16
CA ALA A 13 17.93 7.50 20.85
C ALA A 13 17.29 8.11 19.59
N GLU A 14 17.28 9.44 19.48
CA GLU A 14 16.74 10.16 18.31
C GLU A 14 17.56 9.88 17.04
N ILE A 15 18.88 9.68 17.16
CA ILE A 15 19.75 9.27 16.05
C ILE A 15 19.49 7.82 15.64
N ALA A 16 19.30 6.91 16.59
CA ALA A 16 18.97 5.51 16.32
C ALA A 16 17.57 5.36 15.71
N GLU A 17 16.58 6.13 16.20
CA GLU A 17 15.22 6.19 15.66
C GLU A 17 15.21 6.79 14.24
N ALA A 18 16.00 7.84 13.97
CA ALA A 18 16.14 8.41 12.64
C ALA A 18 16.86 7.47 11.65
N ALA A 19 17.79 6.64 12.14
CA ALA A 19 18.48 5.62 11.34
C ALA A 19 17.61 4.37 11.09
N ALA A 20 16.55 4.17 11.88
CA ALA A 20 15.59 3.08 11.73
C ALA A 20 14.43 3.41 10.78
N LEU A 21 14.32 4.67 10.32
CA LEU A 21 13.34 5.02 9.29
C LEU A 21 13.79 4.42 7.95
N PRO A 22 12.94 3.64 7.28
CA PRO A 22 13.23 3.11 5.96
C PRO A 22 13.66 4.22 5.00
N CYS A 23 14.88 4.13 4.47
CA CYS A 23 15.39 5.05 3.48
C CYS A 23 14.72 4.80 2.11
N GLY A 24 13.61 5.49 1.84
CA GLY A 24 13.04 5.60 0.50
C GLY A 24 13.87 6.56 -0.37
N GLY A 25 13.99 6.28 -1.66
CA GLY A 25 14.65 7.18 -2.60
C GLY A 25 14.10 6.99 -4.01
N ALA A 26 13.81 8.10 -4.68
CA ALA A 26 13.40 8.13 -6.08
C ALA A 26 14.06 9.31 -6.80
N VAL A 27 14.26 9.17 -8.11
CA VAL A 27 14.78 10.22 -8.99
C VAL A 27 13.87 10.29 -10.21
N HIS A 28 13.44 11.50 -10.55
CA HIS A 28 12.60 11.78 -11.71
C HIS A 28 13.32 12.73 -12.67
N CYS A 29 13.14 12.52 -13.98
CA CYS A 29 13.73 13.38 -15.00
C CYS A 29 13.03 14.75 -15.08
N ASP A 30 11.73 14.79 -14.79
CA ASP A 30 10.95 16.01 -14.75
C ASP A 30 10.96 16.57 -13.33
N PRO A 31 11.53 17.77 -13.10
CA PRO A 31 11.59 18.38 -11.78
C PRO A 31 10.22 18.76 -11.20
N ASP A 32 9.19 18.86 -12.05
CA ASP A 32 7.82 19.19 -11.63
C ASP A 32 6.99 17.93 -11.29
N THR A 33 7.61 16.73 -11.36
CA THR A 33 6.96 15.48 -10.97
C THR A 33 6.53 15.54 -9.50
N PRO A 34 5.25 15.25 -9.17
CA PRO A 34 4.82 15.14 -7.79
C PRO A 34 5.64 14.08 -7.01
N PRO A 35 5.84 14.25 -5.70
CA PRO A 35 6.56 13.27 -4.89
C PRO A 35 5.99 11.85 -5.02
N SER A 36 6.85 10.89 -5.32
CA SER A 36 6.49 9.47 -5.38
C SER A 36 6.25 8.89 -3.97
N ALA A 37 5.84 7.62 -3.89
CA ALA A 37 5.59 6.95 -2.61
C ALA A 37 6.84 6.95 -1.69
N GLU A 38 8.02 6.81 -2.27
CA GLU A 38 9.31 6.76 -1.57
C GLU A 38 9.77 8.12 -1.04
N LEU A 39 9.27 9.22 -1.63
CA LEU A 39 9.63 10.59 -1.27
C LEU A 39 8.59 11.28 -0.39
N GLN A 40 7.41 10.68 -0.23
CA GLN A 40 6.41 11.18 0.69
C GLN A 40 6.77 10.89 2.15
N PRO A 41 6.32 11.72 3.11
CA PRO A 41 6.45 11.41 4.52
C PRO A 41 5.82 10.04 4.84
N LEU A 42 6.57 9.21 5.55
CA LEU A 42 6.08 7.89 5.96
C LEU A 42 4.94 8.07 6.98
N PRO A 43 3.81 7.34 6.84
CA PRO A 43 2.74 7.42 7.81
C PRO A 43 3.19 6.84 9.16
N PRO A 44 2.68 7.35 10.29
CA PRO A 44 3.03 6.83 11.62
C PRO A 44 2.82 5.32 11.78
N ALA A 45 1.81 4.75 11.09
CA ALA A 45 1.57 3.31 11.09
C ALA A 45 2.78 2.48 10.64
N LEU A 46 3.55 2.97 9.67
CA LEU A 46 4.75 2.27 9.19
C LEU A 46 5.85 2.21 10.26
N SER A 47 5.90 3.18 11.18
CA SER A 47 6.93 3.28 12.22
C SER A 47 6.53 2.65 13.56
N ARG A 48 5.35 2.03 13.67
CA ARG A 48 4.86 1.40 14.92
C ARG A 48 5.70 0.20 15.36
N GLN A 49 6.26 -0.51 14.40
CA GLN A 49 7.08 -1.69 14.61
C GLN A 49 8.43 -1.50 13.88
N PRO A 50 9.57 -1.85 14.51
CA PRO A 50 10.87 -1.86 13.85
C PRO A 50 10.87 -2.75 12.60
N VAL A 51 11.60 -2.36 11.56
CA VAL A 51 11.64 -3.12 10.29
C VAL A 51 12.16 -4.54 10.51
N GLU A 52 13.09 -4.71 11.44
CA GLU A 52 13.70 -6.00 11.80
C GLU A 52 12.72 -6.98 12.43
N GLU A 53 11.61 -6.49 12.96
CA GLU A 53 10.55 -7.31 13.56
C GLU A 53 9.44 -7.66 12.55
N LYS A 54 9.42 -7.03 11.37
CA LYS A 54 8.41 -7.28 10.34
C LYS A 54 8.77 -8.48 9.49
N SER A 55 7.76 -9.27 9.13
CA SER A 55 7.95 -10.29 8.10
C SER A 55 8.17 -9.65 6.73
N GLU A 56 8.71 -10.43 5.77
CA GLU A 56 8.86 -9.96 4.40
C GLU A 56 7.50 -9.60 3.78
N ALA A 57 6.47 -10.40 4.06
CA ALA A 57 5.10 -10.16 3.60
C ALA A 57 4.47 -8.90 4.19
N GLN A 58 4.55 -8.71 5.51
CA GLN A 58 4.08 -7.50 6.18
C GLN A 58 4.78 -6.28 5.59
N TRP A 59 6.10 -6.36 5.47
CA TRP A 59 6.89 -5.26 4.97
C TRP A 59 6.56 -4.90 3.52
N ALA A 60 6.32 -5.89 2.66
CA ALA A 60 5.86 -5.64 1.29
C ALA A 60 4.45 -5.07 1.23
N TYR A 61 3.50 -5.61 2.01
CA TYR A 61 2.11 -5.18 2.08
C TYR A 61 1.97 -3.70 2.46
N GLU A 62 2.65 -3.28 3.52
CA GLU A 62 2.58 -1.89 3.99
C GLU A 62 3.09 -0.91 2.92
N ARG A 63 4.20 -1.23 2.25
CA ARG A 63 4.75 -0.41 1.17
C ARG A 63 3.84 -0.40 -0.06
N LEU A 64 3.19 -1.51 -0.40
CA LEU A 64 2.23 -1.57 -1.49
C LEU A 64 1.04 -0.62 -1.27
N ILE A 65 0.57 -0.47 -0.03
CA ILE A 65 -0.46 0.52 0.30
C ILE A 65 0.03 1.94 -0.02
N LEU A 66 1.28 2.27 0.32
CA LEU A 66 1.87 3.59 -0.01
C LEU A 66 1.91 3.84 -1.52
N TYR A 67 2.37 2.85 -2.30
CA TYR A 67 2.42 2.94 -3.76
C TYR A 67 1.02 3.11 -4.37
N ILE A 68 0.04 2.32 -3.94
CA ILE A 68 -1.33 2.39 -4.46
C ILE A 68 -1.97 3.73 -4.12
N ARG A 69 -1.82 4.21 -2.88
CA ARG A 69 -2.32 5.52 -2.47
C ARG A 69 -1.67 6.65 -3.28
N ASN A 70 -0.34 6.62 -3.44
CA ASN A 70 0.38 7.63 -4.22
C ASN A 70 -0.06 7.61 -5.70
N PHE A 71 -0.19 6.42 -6.30
CA PHE A 71 -0.64 6.27 -7.67
C PHE A 71 -2.05 6.82 -7.86
N GLU A 72 -3.00 6.43 -7.00
CA GLU A 72 -4.39 6.91 -7.06
C GLU A 72 -4.52 8.43 -6.86
N SER A 73 -3.66 9.03 -6.02
CA SER A 73 -3.69 10.48 -5.77
C SER A 73 -3.40 11.31 -7.02
N GLN A 74 -2.76 10.70 -8.02
CA GLN A 74 -2.39 11.33 -9.29
C GLN A 74 -3.40 11.03 -10.41
N LEU A 75 -4.44 10.22 -10.15
CA LEU A 75 -5.44 9.85 -11.15
C LEU A 75 -6.59 10.86 -11.25
N ASP A 76 -7.02 11.13 -12.48
CA ASP A 76 -8.23 11.88 -12.74
C ASP A 76 -9.51 11.12 -12.32
N ALA A 77 -10.63 11.81 -12.23
CA ALA A 77 -11.92 11.24 -11.80
C ALA A 77 -12.54 10.23 -12.78
N ARG A 78 -11.91 9.96 -13.93
CA ARG A 78 -12.39 9.00 -14.94
C ARG A 78 -11.69 7.65 -14.85
N HIS A 79 -10.55 7.61 -14.18
CA HIS A 79 -9.75 6.40 -14.04
C HIS A 79 -9.78 5.86 -12.63
N GLU A 80 -9.61 4.55 -12.54
CA GLU A 80 -9.41 3.76 -11.33
C GLU A 80 -8.09 3.02 -11.44
N ILE A 81 -7.59 2.54 -10.31
CA ILE A 81 -6.40 1.71 -10.28
C ILE A 81 -6.75 0.26 -10.64
N ALA A 82 -5.87 -0.38 -11.38
CA ALA A 82 -5.84 -1.81 -11.52
C ALA A 82 -4.40 -2.32 -11.52
N MET A 83 -4.24 -3.62 -11.27
CA MET A 83 -2.98 -4.33 -11.39
C MET A 83 -2.92 -5.05 -12.73
N GLY A 84 -1.80 -4.91 -13.44
CA GLY A 84 -1.40 -5.86 -14.49
C GLY A 84 -0.43 -6.90 -13.93
N PHE A 85 -0.55 -8.14 -14.41
CA PHE A 85 0.40 -9.20 -14.11
C PHE A 85 1.69 -8.99 -14.92
N ALA A 86 2.82 -8.74 -14.25
CA ALA A 86 4.08 -8.63 -14.97
C ALA A 86 4.49 -10.02 -15.51
N GLY A 87 4.58 -10.15 -16.83
CA GLY A 87 5.07 -11.37 -17.50
C GLY A 87 4.04 -12.49 -17.71
N GLY A 88 2.73 -12.23 -17.61
CA GLY A 88 1.68 -13.23 -17.85
C GLY A 88 0.51 -12.72 -18.70
N GLU A 89 -0.24 -13.64 -19.30
CA GLU A 89 -1.49 -13.35 -20.06
C GLU A 89 -2.72 -13.14 -19.15
N ALA A 90 -2.55 -13.16 -17.82
CA ALA A 90 -3.64 -13.20 -16.85
C ALA A 90 -4.50 -11.90 -16.76
N GLY A 91 -4.32 -10.96 -17.69
CA GLY A 91 -5.21 -9.80 -17.85
C GLY A 91 -4.94 -8.70 -16.82
N ILE A 92 -6.03 -8.08 -16.35
CA ILE A 92 -6.01 -6.98 -15.39
C ILE A 92 -6.88 -7.35 -14.19
N LEU A 93 -6.37 -7.08 -12.97
CA LEU A 93 -7.13 -7.17 -11.72
C LEU A 93 -7.47 -5.77 -11.23
N ARG A 94 -8.75 -5.39 -11.23
CA ARG A 94 -9.23 -4.17 -10.55
C ARG A 94 -9.14 -4.41 -9.04
N ILE A 95 -8.18 -3.75 -8.40
CA ILE A 95 -7.87 -4.00 -6.99
C ILE A 95 -9.00 -3.43 -6.12
N GLU A 96 -9.55 -4.28 -5.27
CA GLU A 96 -10.56 -3.93 -4.26
C GLU A 96 -10.03 -4.09 -2.83
N GLY A 97 -8.96 -4.87 -2.65
CA GLY A 97 -8.34 -5.08 -1.36
C GLY A 97 -6.96 -5.72 -1.44
N LEU A 98 -6.28 -5.71 -0.30
CA LEU A 98 -4.96 -6.26 -0.09
C LEU A 98 -4.92 -7.01 1.23
N GLY A 99 -4.09 -8.04 1.31
CA GLY A 99 -3.80 -8.74 2.55
C GLY A 99 -2.40 -9.33 2.52
N TYR A 100 -1.94 -9.78 3.68
CA TYR A 100 -0.71 -10.55 3.82
C TYR A 100 -0.89 -11.65 4.87
N PHE A 101 -0.04 -12.66 4.79
CA PHE A 101 0.08 -13.68 5.82
C PHE A 101 1.55 -13.97 6.06
N ASP A 102 1.97 -13.88 7.33
CA ASP A 102 3.36 -14.09 7.70
C ASP A 102 3.80 -15.54 7.43
N PRO A 103 5.05 -15.75 6.98
CA PRO A 103 6.07 -14.73 6.77
C PRO A 103 6.11 -14.13 5.34
N ASP A 104 5.41 -14.74 4.38
CA ASP A 104 5.79 -14.63 2.97
C ASP A 104 4.64 -14.49 1.94
N ILE A 105 3.37 -14.51 2.33
CA ILE A 105 2.25 -14.42 1.38
C ILE A 105 1.68 -13.00 1.31
N VAL A 106 1.48 -12.51 0.08
CA VAL A 106 0.70 -11.30 -0.22
C VAL A 106 -0.50 -11.69 -1.09
N THR A 107 -1.67 -11.12 -0.80
CA THR A 107 -2.91 -11.38 -1.55
C THR A 107 -3.51 -10.08 -2.07
N PHE A 108 -3.90 -10.09 -3.34
CA PHE A 108 -4.69 -9.03 -3.97
C PHE A 108 -6.11 -9.54 -4.22
N TYR A 109 -7.09 -8.77 -3.77
CA TYR A 109 -8.51 -9.04 -3.94
C TYR A 109 -9.09 -8.09 -4.98
N GLY A 110 -9.98 -8.57 -5.85
CA GLY A 110 -10.59 -7.70 -6.83
C GLY A 110 -11.52 -8.38 -7.82
N GLN A 111 -11.64 -7.73 -8.97
CA GLN A 111 -12.41 -8.21 -10.11
C GLN A 111 -11.54 -8.24 -11.36
N ASP A 112 -11.79 -9.20 -12.25
CA ASP A 112 -11.19 -9.21 -13.59
C ASP A 112 -11.88 -8.20 -14.54
N GLU A 113 -11.52 -8.25 -15.82
CA GLU A 113 -12.08 -7.36 -16.85
C GLU A 113 -13.56 -7.61 -17.13
N ASP A 114 -14.06 -8.81 -16.83
CA ASP A 114 -15.46 -9.22 -16.97
C ASP A 114 -16.28 -8.99 -15.68
N GLY A 115 -15.68 -8.35 -14.67
CA GLY A 115 -16.30 -8.08 -13.38
C GLY A 115 -16.45 -9.33 -12.50
N GLN A 116 -15.80 -10.44 -12.84
CA GLN A 116 -15.83 -11.65 -12.03
C GLN A 116 -14.85 -11.54 -10.88
N LYS A 117 -15.23 -12.10 -9.72
CA LYS A 117 -14.37 -12.11 -8.54
C LYS A 117 -13.06 -12.82 -8.84
N MET A 118 -11.95 -12.12 -8.62
CA MET A 118 -10.61 -12.63 -8.83
C MET A 118 -9.75 -12.37 -7.59
N GLN A 119 -8.87 -13.32 -7.28
CA GLN A 119 -7.89 -13.19 -6.22
C GLN A 119 -6.54 -13.66 -6.75
N LEU A 120 -5.51 -12.86 -6.49
CA LEU A 120 -4.13 -13.22 -6.77
C LEU A 120 -3.40 -13.42 -5.46
N VAL A 121 -2.95 -14.66 -5.21
CA VAL A 121 -2.13 -15.02 -4.06
C VAL A 121 -0.72 -15.27 -4.56
N GLN A 122 0.26 -14.56 -4.00
CA GLN A 122 1.66 -14.66 -4.41
C GLN A 122 2.58 -14.76 -3.19
N HIS A 123 3.67 -15.50 -3.36
CA HIS A 123 4.79 -15.40 -2.44
C HIS A 123 5.51 -14.06 -2.68
N VAL A 124 6.00 -13.41 -1.63
CA VAL A 124 6.60 -12.08 -1.67
C VAL A 124 7.81 -11.99 -2.59
N THR A 125 8.60 -13.07 -2.70
CA THR A 125 9.75 -13.14 -3.62
C THR A 125 9.35 -13.17 -5.10
N GLN A 126 8.09 -13.45 -5.42
CA GLN A 126 7.54 -13.45 -6.78
C GLN A 126 6.81 -12.14 -7.11
N LEU A 127 6.81 -11.17 -6.18
CA LEU A 127 6.03 -9.95 -6.30
C LEU A 127 6.53 -9.09 -7.47
N ASN A 128 5.65 -8.90 -8.44
CA ASN A 128 5.92 -8.13 -9.65
C ASN A 128 4.66 -7.36 -10.07
N VAL A 129 4.44 -6.21 -9.42
CA VAL A 129 3.21 -5.42 -9.57
C VAL A 129 3.36 -4.32 -10.60
N ALA A 130 2.47 -4.28 -11.59
CA ALA A 130 2.29 -3.13 -12.46
C ALA A 130 0.98 -2.40 -12.12
N LEU A 131 1.05 -1.19 -11.56
CA LEU A 131 -0.12 -0.36 -11.34
C LEU A 131 -0.51 0.36 -12.64
N ARG A 132 -1.77 0.25 -13.03
CA ARG A 132 -2.31 0.80 -14.28
C ARG A 132 -3.54 1.66 -13.97
N ALA A 133 -3.66 2.77 -14.69
CA ALA A 133 -4.89 3.53 -14.75
C ALA A 133 -5.82 2.87 -15.77
N VAL A 134 -7.02 2.50 -15.35
CA VAL A 134 -8.06 1.93 -16.23
C VAL A 134 -9.32 2.79 -16.16
N PRO A 135 -10.13 2.87 -17.24
CA PRO A 135 -11.42 3.54 -17.17
C PRO A 135 -12.28 2.95 -16.04
N ARG A 136 -13.09 3.82 -15.40
CA ARG A 136 -14.08 3.41 -14.41
C ARG A 136 -14.99 2.31 -14.96
N ALA A 137 -15.27 1.30 -14.13
CA ALA A 137 -16.22 0.25 -14.48
C ALA A 137 -17.66 0.81 -14.59
N GLN A 138 -18.01 1.78 -13.74
CA GLN A 138 -19.33 2.42 -13.68
C GLN A 138 -19.20 3.94 -13.85
N PRO A 139 -19.45 4.50 -15.06
CA PRO A 139 -19.30 5.93 -15.35
C PRO A 139 -20.18 6.88 -14.53
N GLU A 140 -21.26 6.38 -13.95
CA GLU A 140 -22.21 7.09 -13.08
C GLU A 140 -21.76 7.16 -11.61
N GLU A 141 -20.87 6.26 -11.19
CA GLU A 141 -20.52 6.04 -9.79
C GLU A 141 -19.11 6.56 -9.43
N PRO A 142 -18.91 7.51 -8.49
CA PRO A 142 -17.61 8.15 -8.24
C PRO A 142 -16.42 7.16 -8.25
N ALA A 143 -15.32 7.56 -8.87
CA ALA A 143 -14.16 6.68 -9.05
C ALA A 143 -13.74 6.03 -7.72
N ARG A 144 -13.58 4.70 -7.72
CA ARG A 144 -13.11 3.98 -6.55
C ARG A 144 -11.65 4.35 -6.29
N ARG A 145 -11.37 4.67 -5.03
CA ARG A 145 -10.08 5.13 -4.50
C ARG A 145 -9.71 4.27 -3.31
N ILE A 146 -9.23 3.06 -3.58
CA ILE A 146 -9.01 2.03 -2.56
C ILE A 146 -7.78 2.33 -1.70
N GLY A 147 -6.74 2.96 -2.23
CA GLY A 147 -5.49 3.25 -1.53
C GLY A 147 -5.69 4.13 -0.31
N PHE A 148 -6.64 5.07 -0.36
CA PHE A 148 -7.01 5.90 0.77
C PHE A 148 -7.79 5.13 1.85
N ARG A 149 -8.65 4.19 1.44
CA ARG A 149 -9.38 3.32 2.38
C ARG A 149 -8.45 2.35 3.06
N LEU A 150 -7.56 1.70 2.29
CA LEU A 150 -6.55 0.79 2.79
C LEU A 150 -5.60 1.49 3.77
N ALA A 151 -5.13 2.71 3.43
CA ALA A 151 -4.29 3.48 4.34
C ALA A 151 -5.02 3.81 5.65
N ARG A 152 -6.28 4.23 5.60
CA ARG A 152 -7.09 4.50 6.80
C ARG A 152 -7.30 3.23 7.62
N GLU A 153 -7.69 2.13 6.99
CA GLU A 153 -7.93 0.86 7.68
C GLU A 153 -6.64 0.31 8.29
N TRP A 154 -5.50 0.44 7.62
CA TRP A 154 -4.20 0.10 8.18
C TRP A 154 -3.80 1.01 9.35
N ASP A 155 -4.12 2.31 9.28
CA ASP A 155 -3.96 3.23 10.42
C ASP A 155 -4.84 2.81 11.63
N GLU A 156 -6.03 2.23 11.40
CA GLU A 156 -7.03 1.85 12.41
C GLU A 156 -6.91 0.40 12.96
N GLN A 157 -6.56 -0.60 12.15
CA GLN A 157 -6.72 -2.04 12.44
C GLN A 157 -5.74 -2.61 13.48
N GLU A 158 -4.58 -2.01 13.71
CA GLU A 158 -3.64 -2.52 14.73
C GLU A 158 -4.05 -2.22 16.18
N GLY A 159 -5.26 -1.69 16.39
CA GLY A 159 -5.93 -1.65 17.69
C GLY A 159 -6.97 -2.76 17.92
N ASN A 160 -7.34 -3.56 16.92
CA ASN A 160 -8.47 -4.48 17.02
C ASN A 160 -8.42 -5.64 16.01
N ILE A 161 -7.52 -6.61 16.19
CA ILE A 161 -7.61 -7.92 15.53
C ILE A 161 -8.53 -8.85 16.34
N ALA A 162 -9.84 -8.58 16.29
CA ALA A 162 -10.84 -9.60 16.55
C ALA A 162 -11.21 -10.22 15.19
N LEU A 163 -10.86 -11.49 14.99
CA LEU A 163 -11.35 -12.30 13.87
C LEU A 163 -12.89 -12.20 13.85
N PRO A 164 -13.53 -11.72 12.77
CA PRO A 164 -14.98 -11.82 12.67
C PRO A 164 -15.37 -13.29 12.67
N ASP A 165 -16.39 -13.64 13.47
CA ASP A 165 -17.00 -14.96 13.47
C ASP A 165 -17.33 -15.36 12.04
N ALA A 166 -16.82 -16.51 11.61
CA ALA A 166 -17.01 -17.02 10.26
C ALA A 166 -18.51 -17.01 9.92
N PRO A 167 -18.91 -16.57 8.70
CA PRO A 167 -20.31 -16.64 8.31
C PRO A 167 -20.78 -18.09 8.39
N ALA A 168 -21.88 -18.31 9.11
CA ALA A 168 -22.55 -19.60 9.16
C ALA A 168 -22.73 -20.10 7.73
N GLY A 169 -22.17 -21.28 7.44
CA GLY A 169 -22.26 -21.92 6.13
C GLY A 169 -23.72 -22.01 5.66
N PRO A 170 -23.95 -22.12 4.35
CA PRO A 170 -25.29 -22.05 3.79
C PRO A 170 -26.19 -23.09 4.45
N ALA A 171 -27.24 -22.61 5.12
CA ALA A 171 -28.32 -23.45 5.59
C ALA A 171 -29.08 -23.97 4.37
N GLY A 172 -28.99 -25.28 4.14
CA GLY A 172 -29.96 -26.03 3.35
C GLY A 172 -29.50 -26.49 1.97
N ALA A 173 -29.37 -27.81 1.86
CA ALA A 173 -30.09 -28.60 0.86
C ALA A 173 -30.71 -29.79 1.59
#